data_AF-A0A921Q788-F1
#
_entry.id   AF-A0A921Q788-F1
#
_cell.length_a   1.000
_cell.length_b   1.000
_cell.length_c   1.000
_cell.angle_alpha   90.00
_cell.angle_beta   90.00
_cell.angle_gamma   90.00
#
_symmetry.space_group_name_H-M   'P 1'
#
loop_
_entity.id
_entity.type
_entity.pdbx_description
1 polymer ?
#
loop_
_entity_poly.entity_id
_entity_poly.type
_entity_poly.pdbx_seq_one_letter_code
_entity_poly.pdbx_strand_id
1 'polypeptide(L)'
;HLGNWWIQQRKRIDTGFQPIFDSLLLLISWTLWKERNARVFGRPVSVASAVVDAIFREGADWAEAGFAPLGVLLALRSQQLAIL
;
A
#
# COMPACT_ATOMS: atom_id res chain seq x y z
N HIS A 1 -4.45 -15.92 -11.47
CA HIS A 1 -3.52 -16.26 -10.37
C HIS A 1 -3.55 -15.26 -9.20
N LEU A 2 -3.54 -13.93 -9.39
CA LEU A 2 -3.72 -12.97 -8.27
C LEU A 2 -5.19 -12.68 -7.92
N GLY A 3 -6.05 -12.45 -8.93
CA GLY A 3 -7.46 -12.13 -8.70
C GLY A 3 -8.24 -13.22 -7.97
N ASN A 4 -7.98 -14.50 -8.27
CA ASN A 4 -8.61 -15.61 -7.55
C ASN A 4 -8.12 -15.70 -6.10
N TRP A 5 -6.81 -15.54 -5.87
CA TRP A 5 -6.24 -15.51 -4.53
C TRP A 5 -6.84 -14.38 -3.71
N TRP A 6 -6.96 -13.20 -4.33
CA TRP A 6 -7.53 -12.02 -3.73
C TRP A 6 -8.95 -12.24 -3.22
N ILE A 7 -9.84 -12.74 -4.10
CA ILE A 7 -11.23 -13.04 -3.75
C ILE A 7 -11.28 -14.06 -2.60
N GLN A 8 -10.38 -15.05 -2.59
CA GLN A 8 -10.31 -16.04 -1.51
C GLN A 8 -9.86 -15.43 -0.17
N GLN A 9 -8.87 -14.53 -0.17
CA GLN A 9 -8.43 -13.87 1.06
C GLN A 9 -9.47 -12.87 1.57
N ARG A 10 -10.09 -12.11 0.67
CA ARG A 10 -11.14 -11.14 1.02
C ARG A 10 -12.30 -11.79 1.76
N LYS A 11 -12.67 -13.03 1.40
CA LYS A 11 -13.70 -13.82 2.10
C LYS A 11 -13.36 -14.18 3.55
N ARG A 12 -12.07 -14.13 3.93
CA ARG A 12 -11.59 -14.42 5.29
C ARG A 12 -11.52 -13.18 6.17
N ILE A 13 -11.71 -12.00 5.58
CA ILE A 13 -11.62 -10.72 6.26
C ILE A 13 -13.04 -10.26 6.60
N ASP A 14 -13.22 -9.83 7.84
CA ASP A 14 -14.48 -9.25 8.27
C ASP A 14 -14.90 -8.10 7.34
N THR A 15 -16.20 -7.99 7.10
CA THR A 15 -16.73 -7.10 6.05
C THR A 15 -16.37 -5.63 6.32
N GLY A 16 -16.22 -5.23 7.58
CA GLY A 16 -15.77 -3.88 7.96
C GLY A 16 -14.31 -3.58 7.57
N PHE A 17 -13.46 -4.60 7.43
CA PHE A 17 -12.04 -4.45 7.08
C PHE A 17 -11.74 -4.77 5.60
N GLN A 18 -12.73 -5.22 4.82
CA GLN A 18 -12.52 -5.44 3.39
C GLN A 18 -12.12 -4.16 2.64
N PRO A 19 -12.69 -2.97 2.89
CA PRO A 19 -12.29 -1.75 2.17
C PRO A 19 -10.82 -1.37 2.37
N ILE A 20 -10.31 -1.47 3.60
CA ILE A 20 -8.88 -1.20 3.87
C ILE A 20 -8.00 -2.25 3.19
N PHE A 21 -8.36 -3.53 3.29
CA PHE A 21 -7.62 -4.60 2.61
C PHE A 21 -7.57 -4.32 1.10
N ASP A 22 -8.72 -4.03 0.50
CA ASP A 22 -8.89 -3.75 -0.93
C ASP A 22 -8.02 -2.58 -1.40
N SER A 23 -8.05 -1.48 -0.66
CA SER A 23 -7.23 -0.31 -0.97
C SER A 23 -5.73 -0.56 -0.76
N LEU A 24 -5.33 -1.34 0.25
CA LEU A 24 -3.93 -1.68 0.47
C LEU A 24 -3.36 -2.52 -0.68
N LEU A 25 -4.07 -3.55 -1.12
CA LEU A 25 -3.60 -4.35 -2.25
C LEU A 25 -3.49 -3.51 -3.52
N LEU A 26 -4.48 -2.65 -3.78
CA LEU A 26 -4.47 -1.73 -4.91
C LEU A 26 -3.24 -0.82 -4.84
N LEU A 27 -3.00 -0.18 -3.70
CA LEU A 27 -1.89 0.75 -3.48
C LEU A 27 -0.52 0.08 -3.64
N ILE A 28 -0.35 -1.12 -3.08
CA ILE A 28 0.88 -1.90 -3.24
C ILE A 28 1.10 -2.24 -4.72
N SER A 29 0.07 -2.77 -5.39
CA SER A 29 0.14 -3.14 -6.80
C SER A 29 0.45 -1.94 -7.69
N TRP A 30 -0.18 -0.81 -7.42
CA TRP A 30 0.04 0.47 -8.10
C TRP A 30 1.47 0.97 -7.92
N THR A 31 1.99 0.93 -6.70
CA THR A 31 3.35 1.39 -6.40
C THR A 31 4.39 0.51 -7.09
N LEU A 32 4.22 -0.82 -7.06
CA LEU A 32 5.10 -1.75 -7.78
C LEU A 32 5.07 -1.53 -9.29
N TRP A 33 3.90 -1.22 -9.84
CA TRP A 33 3.77 -0.85 -11.25
C TRP A 33 4.51 0.46 -11.57
N LYS A 34 4.36 1.50 -10.73
CA LYS A 34 5.12 2.76 -10.85
C LYS A 34 6.63 2.53 -10.82
N GLU A 35 7.14 1.72 -9.88
CA GLU A 35 8.57 1.38 -9.78
C GLU A 35 9.08 0.64 -11.02
N ARG A 36 8.30 -0.28 -11.56
CA ARG A 36 8.66 -0.98 -12.81
C ARG A 36 8.69 -0.02 -14.00
N ASN A 37 7.72 0.88 -14.10
CA ASN A 37 7.69 1.88 -15.17
C ASN A 37 8.84 2.89 -15.05
N ALA A 38 9.18 3.32 -13.84
CA ALA A 38 10.31 4.21 -13.59
C ALA A 38 11.61 3.64 -14.19
N ARG A 39 11.85 2.33 -14.08
CA ARG A 39 13.01 1.65 -14.68
C ARG A 39 12.98 1.66 -16.20
N VAL A 40 11.80 1.52 -16.81
CA VAL A 40 11.63 1.64 -18.27
C VAL A 40 12.04 3.03 -18.75
N PHE A 41 11.77 4.06 -17.95
CA PHE A 41 12.18 5.45 -18.22
C PHE A 41 13.57 5.81 -17.66
N GLY A 42 14.43 4.82 -17.42
CA GLY A 42 15.84 5.04 -17.07
C GLY A 42 16.08 5.54 -15.63
N ARG A 43 15.08 5.51 -14.74
CA ARG A 43 15.32 5.82 -13.32
C ARG A 43 16.08 4.67 -12.64
N PRO A 44 16.98 4.96 -11.69
CA PRO A 44 17.66 3.95 -10.89
C PRO A 44 16.69 3.05 -10.12
N VAL A 45 17.14 1.84 -9.79
CA VAL A 45 16.36 0.89 -8.97
C VAL A 45 16.29 1.40 -7.54
N SER A 46 15.07 1.58 -7.04
CA SER A 46 14.82 1.85 -5.62
C SER A 46 15.13 0.64 -4.75
N VAL A 47 15.72 0.87 -3.58
CA VAL A 47 15.80 -0.14 -2.51
C VAL A 47 14.41 -0.44 -1.97
N ALA A 48 14.20 -1.64 -1.42
CA ALA A 48 12.89 -2.09 -0.95
C ALA A 48 12.28 -1.14 0.09
N SER A 49 13.08 -0.58 1.00
CA SER A 49 12.63 0.39 2.00
C SER A 49 12.06 1.67 1.37
N ALA A 50 12.65 2.15 0.29
CA ALA A 50 12.15 3.33 -0.42
C ALA A 50 10.79 3.07 -1.08
N VAL A 51 10.56 1.86 -1.58
CA VAL A 51 9.25 1.46 -2.14
C VAL A 51 8.20 1.35 -1.03
N VAL A 52 8.56 0.78 0.12
CA VAL A 52 7.69 0.72 1.31
C VAL A 52 7.34 2.12 1.82
N ASP A 53 8.33 3.02 1.90
CA ASP A 53 8.10 4.42 2.24
C ASP A 53 7.15 5.12 1.26
N ALA A 54 7.27 4.84 -0.04
CA ALA A 54 6.37 5.39 -1.04
C ALA A 54 4.92 4.91 -0.85
N ILE A 55 4.71 3.64 -0.47
CA ILE A 55 3.39 3.10 -0.12
C ILE A 55 2.79 3.84 1.08
N PHE A 56 3.57 4.02 2.15
CA PHE A 56 3.07 4.72 3.34
C PHE A 56 2.77 6.19 3.09
N ARG A 57 3.61 6.88 2.30
CA ARG A 57 3.39 8.29 1.94
C ARG A 57 2.13 8.46 1.09
N GLU A 58 1.98 7.67 0.03
CA GLU A 58 0.79 7.74 -0.82
C GLU A 58 -0.48 7.34 -0.03
N GLY A 59 -0.39 6.36 0.87
CA GLY A 59 -1.52 6.00 1.75
C GLY A 59 -1.90 7.12 2.73
N ALA A 60 -0.92 7.88 3.22
CA ALA A 60 -1.15 9.08 4.00
C ALA A 60 -1.91 10.15 3.19
N ASP A 61 -1.44 10.42 1.97
CA ASP A 61 -2.04 11.40 1.07
C ASP A 61 -3.52 11.04 0.78
N TRP A 62 -3.83 9.75 0.60
CA TRP A 62 -5.20 9.29 0.39
C TRP A 62 -6.07 9.49 1.64
N ALA A 63 -5.53 9.26 2.83
CA ALA A 63 -6.23 9.48 4.08
C ALA A 63 -6.52 10.97 4.30
N GLU A 64 -5.55 11.85 4.03
CA GLU A 64 -5.70 13.30 4.07
C GLU A 64 -6.74 13.80 3.04
N ALA A 65 -6.81 13.16 1.88
CA ALA A 65 -7.84 13.42 0.86
C ALA A 65 -9.24 12.88 1.25
N GLY A 66 -9.41 12.30 2.43
CA GLY A 66 -10.69 11.84 2.97
C GLY A 66 -10.94 10.33 2.87
N PHE A 67 -9.98 9.53 2.39
CA PHE A 67 -10.09 8.07 2.40
C PHE A 67 -9.73 7.48 3.78
N ALA A 68 -10.67 7.61 4.72
CA ALA A 68 -10.51 7.21 6.12
C ALA A 68 -9.96 5.79 6.37
N PRO A 69 -10.27 4.74 5.58
CA PRO A 69 -9.76 3.39 5.84
C PRO A 69 -8.22 3.28 5.85
N LEU A 70 -7.49 4.15 5.16
CA LEU A 70 -6.03 4.15 5.20
C LEU A 70 -5.43 5.00 6.32
N GLY A 71 -6.24 5.67 7.13
CA GLY A 71 -5.76 6.43 8.30
C GLY A 71 -4.93 5.57 9.28
N VAL A 72 -5.17 4.26 9.35
CA VAL A 72 -4.37 3.35 10.19
C VAL A 72 -2.93 3.18 9.69
N LEU A 73 -2.66 3.40 8.39
CA LEU A 73 -1.29 3.34 7.87
C LEU A 73 -0.39 4.42 8.50
N LEU A 74 -0.95 5.59 8.80
CA LEU A 74 -0.24 6.66 9.51
C LEU A 74 0.18 6.21 10.92
N ALA A 75 -0.73 5.53 11.62
CA ALA A 75 -0.46 4.99 12.95
C ALA A 75 0.56 3.84 12.92
N LEU A 76 0.51 2.96 11.91
CA LEU A 76 1.49 1.89 11.74
C LEU A 76 2.88 2.43 11.41
N ARG A 77 2.97 3.49 10.58
CA ARG A 77 4.24 4.13 10.24
C ARG A 77 4.91 4.78 11.45
N SER A 78 4.13 5.45 12.31
CA SER A 78 4.68 6.08 13.51
C SER A 78 5.22 5.03 14.50
N GLN A 79 4.57 3.87 14.61
CA GLN A 79 5.07 2.74 15.41
C GLN A 79 6.35 2.13 14.82
N GLN A 80 6.44 1.98 13.50
CA GLN A 80 7.62 1.41 12.85
C GLN A 80 8.87 2.31 13.01
N LEU A 81 8.70 3.63 12.93
CA LEU A 81 9.78 4.59 13.17
C LEU A 81 10.22 4.64 14.65
N ALA A 82 9.35 4.25 15.60
CA ALA A 82 9.66 4.24 17.03
C ALA A 82 10.46 2.99 17.48
N ILE A 83 10.64 1.99 16.60
CA ILE A 83 11.34 0.73 16.88
C ILE A 83 12.77 0.73 16.29
N LEU A 84 13.13 1.76 15.52
CA LEU A 84 14.46 1.99 14.96
C LEU A 84 15.20 3.06 15.77
#